data_AF-A0A979FNL7-F1
#
_entry.id   AF-A0A979FNL7-F1
#
_cell.length_a   1.000
_cell.length_b   1.000
_cell.length_c   1.000
_cell.angle_alpha   90.00
_cell.angle_beta   90.00
_cell.angle_gamma   90.00
#
_symmetry.space_group_name_H-M   'P 1'
#
loop_
_entity.id
_entity.type
_entity.pdbx_description
1 polymer ?
#
loop_
_entity_poly.entity_id
_entity_poly.type
_entity_poly.pdbx_seq_one_letter_code
_entity_poly.pdbx_strand_id
1 'polypeptide(L)'
;MLRSLLLSLFFVAFVAAKPQTRTLPAGAAPGNLGSGDFNLLPPGTRLSELTTAQLDKFFANTASVQSLTNCLVNPKGCKSESGRNLVKQITSLKSRGQCTDCAPGEQQRLNEIIYYFVKNFRDRHPDMWDLALPRVIHIVAGLAAN
;
A
#
# COMPACT_ATOMS: atom_id res chain seq x y z
N MET A 1 -33.84 -15.68 -67.54
CA MET A 1 -34.80 -15.99 -66.45
C MET A 1 -34.47 -17.36 -65.90
N LEU A 2 -33.79 -17.45 -64.75
CA LEU A 2 -33.79 -18.68 -63.94
C LEU A 2 -33.48 -18.32 -62.49
N ARG A 3 -34.39 -18.76 -61.61
CA ARG A 3 -34.41 -18.62 -60.16
C ARG A 3 -33.21 -19.36 -59.55
N SER A 4 -32.65 -18.83 -58.46
CA SER A 4 -32.24 -19.67 -57.33
C SER A 4 -31.97 -18.81 -56.08
N LEU A 5 -32.94 -18.85 -55.17
CA LEU A 5 -32.76 -18.57 -53.75
C LEU A 5 -31.82 -19.63 -53.14
N LEU A 6 -30.79 -19.21 -52.41
CA LEU A 6 -30.07 -19.96 -51.36
C LEU A 6 -29.31 -18.88 -50.53
N LEU A 7 -29.89 -18.26 -49.52
CA LEU A 7 -30.02 -18.72 -48.12
C LEU A 7 -28.73 -19.31 -47.52
N SER A 8 -28.22 -18.60 -46.50
CA SER A 8 -27.39 -19.10 -45.38
C SER A 8 -25.89 -19.24 -45.71
N LEU A 9 -24.94 -18.82 -44.87
CA LEU A 9 -24.83 -19.06 -43.43
C LEU A 9 -23.97 -17.96 -42.77
N PHE A 10 -24.53 -17.26 -41.79
CA PHE A 10 -23.74 -16.60 -40.76
C PHE A 10 -23.06 -17.68 -39.92
N PHE A 11 -21.74 -17.83 -40.04
CA PHE A 11 -20.95 -18.57 -39.06
C PHE A 11 -20.86 -17.74 -37.78
N VAL A 12 -21.85 -17.92 -36.89
CA VAL A 12 -21.70 -17.53 -35.49
C VAL A 12 -20.81 -18.60 -34.85
N ALA A 13 -19.51 -18.29 -34.72
CA ALA A 13 -18.60 -19.09 -33.93
C ALA A 13 -19.01 -18.97 -32.45
N PHE A 14 -19.84 -19.89 -31.98
CA PHE A 14 -20.04 -20.11 -30.55
C PHE A 14 -18.75 -20.70 -29.98
N VAL A 15 -17.89 -19.83 -29.42
CA VAL A 15 -16.83 -20.27 -28.52
C VAL A 15 -17.52 -20.80 -27.28
N ALA A 16 -17.71 -22.11 -27.22
CA ALA A 16 -18.16 -22.83 -26.04
C ALA A 16 -17.08 -22.67 -24.95
N ALA A 17 -17.19 -21.61 -24.14
CA ALA A 17 -16.43 -21.48 -22.91
C ALA A 17 -16.90 -22.57 -21.94
N LYS A 18 -16.15 -23.67 -21.87
CA LYS A 18 -16.30 -24.66 -20.79
C LYS A 18 -16.23 -23.92 -19.45
N PRO A 19 -17.13 -24.22 -18.49
CA PRO A 19 -16.99 -23.70 -17.14
C PRO A 19 -15.67 -24.24 -16.59
N GLN A 20 -14.66 -23.38 -16.50
CA GLN A 20 -13.46 -23.70 -15.73
C GLN A 20 -13.87 -23.67 -14.27
N THR A 21 -14.26 -24.82 -13.76
CA THR A 21 -14.12 -25.15 -12.35
C THR A 21 -12.64 -24.96 -12.03
N ARG A 22 -12.29 -23.76 -11.53
CA ARG A 22 -10.98 -23.52 -10.92
C ARG A 22 -10.92 -24.40 -9.69
N THR A 23 -10.42 -25.61 -9.87
CA THR A 23 -9.90 -26.43 -8.78
C THR A 23 -8.73 -25.64 -8.20
N LEU A 24 -8.99 -24.88 -7.13
CA LEU A 24 -7.93 -24.32 -6.30
C LEU A 24 -7.07 -25.51 -5.84
N PRO A 25 -5.74 -25.47 -6.02
CA PRO A 25 -4.88 -26.49 -5.43
C PRO A 25 -5.06 -26.46 -3.91
N ALA A 26 -5.64 -27.54 -3.39
CA ALA A 26 -5.64 -27.87 -1.97
C ALA A 26 -4.19 -28.16 -1.55
N GLY A 27 -3.46 -27.10 -1.24
CA GLY A 27 -2.01 -27.19 -1.00
C GLY A 27 -1.33 -25.89 -0.58
N ALA A 28 -2.08 -24.83 -0.32
CA ALA A 28 -1.59 -23.77 0.56
C ALA A 28 -2.26 -24.00 1.92
N ALA A 29 -1.50 -24.54 2.86
CA ALA A 29 -1.81 -24.30 4.27
C ALA A 29 -2.13 -22.79 4.40
N PRO A 30 -3.03 -22.37 5.30
CA PRO A 30 -3.04 -21.00 5.75
C PRO A 30 -1.69 -20.81 6.43
N GLY A 31 -0.67 -20.47 5.64
CA GLY A 31 0.54 -19.90 6.14
C GLY A 31 0.04 -18.82 7.07
N ASN A 32 0.46 -18.94 8.31
CA ASN A 32 0.22 -17.98 9.36
C ASN A 32 0.98 -16.71 8.94
N LEU A 33 0.54 -16.05 7.85
CA LEU A 33 0.89 -14.71 7.39
C LEU A 33 0.18 -13.71 8.32
N GLY A 34 0.18 -14.04 9.61
CA GLY A 34 -0.33 -13.21 10.66
C GLY A 34 0.55 -11.99 10.69
N SER A 35 -0.09 -10.85 10.41
CA SER A 35 0.49 -9.51 10.53
C SER A 35 1.46 -9.18 9.40
N GLY A 36 1.19 -8.10 8.68
CA GLY A 36 2.18 -7.52 7.77
C GLY A 36 3.52 -7.37 8.46
N ASP A 37 4.58 -7.73 7.75
CA ASP A 37 5.88 -7.93 8.35
C ASP A 37 6.56 -6.59 8.59
N PHE A 38 6.24 -5.98 9.73
CA PHE A 38 7.00 -4.83 10.23
C PHE A 38 8.40 -5.23 10.69
N ASN A 39 8.80 -6.51 10.71
CA ASN A 39 10.19 -6.90 10.98
C ASN A 39 11.13 -6.46 9.84
N LEU A 40 10.59 -6.05 8.69
CA LEU A 40 11.34 -5.36 7.63
C LEU A 40 11.81 -3.96 8.06
N LEU A 41 11.22 -3.40 9.12
CA LEU A 41 11.66 -2.18 9.78
C LEU A 41 12.23 -2.57 11.15
N PRO A 42 13.41 -2.07 11.56
CA PRO A 42 13.92 -2.42 12.88
C PRO A 42 12.96 -1.89 13.97
N PRO A 43 12.78 -2.65 15.07
CA PRO A 43 11.89 -2.24 16.15
C PRO A 43 12.44 -0.97 16.81
N GLY A 44 11.55 -0.04 17.17
CA GLY A 44 11.93 1.21 17.82
C GLY A 44 12.61 2.25 16.92
N THR A 45 12.83 1.95 15.63
CA THR A 45 13.46 2.89 14.70
C THR A 45 12.66 4.18 14.55
N ARG A 46 13.37 5.30 14.57
CA ARG A 46 12.77 6.61 14.32
C ARG A 46 12.47 6.76 12.83
N LEU A 47 11.44 7.52 12.48
CA LEU A 47 11.10 7.79 11.09
C LEU A 47 12.30 8.40 10.34
N SER A 48 13.09 9.24 11.00
CA SER A 48 14.32 9.87 10.46
C SER A 48 15.45 8.87 10.19
N GLU A 49 15.46 7.72 10.84
CA GLU A 49 16.51 6.69 10.74
C GLU A 49 16.22 5.65 9.66
N LEU A 50 15.00 5.61 9.13
CA LEU A 50 14.67 4.73 8.02
C LEU A 50 15.50 5.09 6.80
N THR A 51 15.88 4.09 6.02
CA THR A 51 16.53 4.25 4.72
C THR A 51 15.52 4.08 3.58
N THR A 52 15.81 4.66 2.42
CA THR A 52 14.99 4.46 1.22
C THR A 52 14.95 2.98 0.82
N ALA A 53 16.05 2.24 0.99
CA ALA A 53 16.12 0.81 0.73
C ALA A 53 15.20 -0.02 1.66
N GLN A 54 15.08 0.35 2.94
CA GLN A 54 14.14 -0.28 3.86
C GLN A 54 12.69 0.03 3.46
N LEU A 55 12.40 1.28 3.07
CA LEU A 55 11.09 1.67 2.57
C LEU A 55 10.74 0.93 1.27
N ASP A 56 11.69 0.78 0.34
CA ASP A 56 11.50 0.01 -0.88
C ASP A 56 11.09 -1.44 -0.60
N LYS A 57 11.82 -2.10 0.30
CA LYS A 57 11.49 -3.48 0.72
C LYS A 57 10.12 -3.54 1.40
N PHE A 58 9.81 -2.56 2.25
CA PHE A 58 8.53 -2.46 2.93
C PHE A 58 7.37 -2.31 1.94
N PHE A 59 7.48 -1.37 1.00
CA PHE A 59 6.47 -1.12 -0.04
C PHE A 59 6.44 -2.18 -1.15
N ALA A 60 7.47 -3.03 -1.27
CA ALA A 60 7.39 -4.22 -2.12
C ALA A 60 6.53 -5.34 -1.49
N ASN A 61 6.28 -5.30 -0.18
CA ASN A 61 5.48 -6.29 0.53
C ASN A 61 4.06 -5.76 0.78
N THR A 62 3.10 -6.19 -0.02
CA THR A 62 1.69 -5.80 0.08
C THR A 62 1.09 -6.09 1.47
N ALA A 63 1.45 -7.20 2.11
CA ALA A 63 0.94 -7.53 3.44
C ALA A 63 1.43 -6.52 4.51
N SER A 64 2.70 -6.10 4.42
CA SER A 64 3.27 -5.05 5.28
C SER A 64 2.53 -3.72 5.11
N VAL A 65 2.29 -3.31 3.86
CA VAL A 65 1.55 -2.07 3.55
C VAL A 65 0.08 -2.16 4.00
N GLN A 66 -0.58 -3.31 3.82
CA GLN A 66 -1.92 -3.54 4.31
C GLN A 66 -1.99 -3.44 5.84
N SER A 67 -1.00 -4.00 6.54
CA SER A 67 -0.95 -3.91 8.00
C SER A 67 -0.72 -2.46 8.47
N LEU A 68 0.11 -1.69 7.78
CA LEU A 68 0.28 -0.26 8.06
C LEU A 68 -1.00 0.53 7.81
N THR A 69 -1.67 0.27 6.70
CA THR A 69 -2.96 0.89 6.36
C THR A 69 -3.99 0.61 7.44
N ASN A 70 -4.12 -0.65 7.88
CA ASN A 70 -5.00 -1.02 8.98
C ASN A 70 -4.63 -0.32 10.29
N CYS A 71 -3.34 -0.17 10.60
CA CYS A 71 -2.88 0.55 11.77
C CYS A 71 -3.17 2.06 11.68
N LEU A 72 -3.13 2.68 10.50
CA LEU A 72 -3.51 4.07 10.29
C LEU A 72 -5.02 4.27 10.42
N VAL A 73 -5.81 3.40 9.79
CA VAL A 73 -7.28 3.50 9.75
C VAL A 73 -7.92 3.13 11.09
N ASN A 74 -7.39 2.11 11.77
CA ASN A 74 -7.83 1.63 13.07
C ASN A 74 -6.65 1.48 14.06
N PRO A 75 -6.16 2.59 14.65
CA PRO A 75 -5.01 2.56 15.56
C PRO A 75 -5.22 1.66 16.78
N LYS A 76 -6.46 1.58 17.30
CA LYS A 76 -6.82 0.74 18.46
C LYS A 76 -6.75 -0.76 18.14
N GLY A 77 -6.97 -1.15 16.88
CA GLY A 77 -6.89 -2.53 16.43
C GLY A 77 -5.49 -2.97 15.98
N CYS A 78 -4.51 -2.07 15.97
CA CYS A 78 -3.16 -2.37 15.49
C CYS A 78 -2.40 -3.26 16.49
N LYS A 79 -2.24 -4.55 16.16
CA LYS A 79 -1.55 -5.54 17.01
C LYS A 79 -0.02 -5.41 16.96
N SER A 80 0.54 -4.96 15.84
CA SER A 80 1.99 -4.78 15.68
C SER A 80 2.50 -3.60 16.50
N GLU A 81 3.46 -3.84 17.39
CA GLU A 81 4.11 -2.78 18.17
C GLU A 81 4.88 -1.82 17.26
N SER A 82 5.68 -2.35 16.33
CA SER A 82 6.38 -1.55 15.33
C SER A 82 5.41 -0.73 14.48
N GLY A 83 4.25 -1.31 14.12
CA GLY A 83 3.19 -0.60 13.41
C GLY A 83 2.59 0.54 14.22
N ARG A 84 2.26 0.30 15.50
CA ARG A 84 1.77 1.35 16.41
C ARG A 84 2.80 2.45 16.58
N ASN A 85 4.07 2.10 16.76
CA ASN A 85 5.15 3.08 16.93
C ASN A 85 5.32 3.93 15.68
N LEU A 86 5.36 3.33 14.49
CA LEU A 86 5.48 4.06 13.24
C LEU A 86 4.28 4.99 12.99
N VAL A 87 3.06 4.50 13.21
CA VAL A 87 1.85 5.32 13.09
C VAL A 87 1.87 6.48 14.08
N LYS A 88 2.27 6.25 15.34
CA LYS A 88 2.41 7.31 16.34
C LYS A 88 3.42 8.35 15.88
N GLN A 89 4.59 7.93 15.37
CA GLN A 89 5.60 8.86 14.88
C GLN A 89 5.08 9.69 13.71
N ILE A 90 4.48 9.06 12.70
CA ILE A 90 3.89 9.74 11.53
C ILE A 90 2.82 10.74 11.98
N THR A 91 1.83 10.30 12.74
CA THR A 91 0.71 11.15 13.20
C THR A 91 1.10 12.21 14.24
N SER A 92 2.26 12.08 14.87
CA SER A 92 2.78 13.09 15.80
C SER A 92 3.46 14.27 15.09
N LEU A 93 3.77 14.12 13.80
CA LEU A 93 4.28 15.21 12.99
C LEU A 93 3.23 16.32 12.88
N LYS A 94 3.68 17.57 12.99
CA LYS A 94 2.82 18.73 12.74
C LYS A 94 2.49 18.83 11.25
N SER A 95 1.65 19.80 10.93
CA SER A 95 1.32 20.18 9.56
C SER A 95 2.58 20.23 8.69
N ARG A 96 2.49 19.65 7.50
CA ARG A 96 3.58 19.54 6.52
C ARG A 96 4.75 18.64 6.94
N GLY A 97 4.57 17.76 7.94
CA GLY A 97 5.63 16.86 8.39
C GLY A 97 6.67 17.53 9.31
N GLN A 98 6.32 18.68 9.90
CA GLN A 98 7.21 19.40 10.79
C GLN A 98 7.38 18.67 12.13
N CYS A 99 8.62 18.60 12.59
CA CYS A 99 9.00 18.15 13.91
C CYS A 99 9.35 19.37 14.79
N THR A 100 8.83 19.41 16.01
CA THR A 100 8.98 20.58 16.90
C THR A 100 10.38 20.65 17.51
N ASP A 101 10.94 19.49 17.88
CA ASP A 101 12.15 19.38 18.69
C ASP A 101 13.34 18.80 17.89
N CYS A 102 13.22 18.73 16.56
CA CYS A 102 14.25 18.18 15.70
C CYS A 102 15.31 19.24 15.38
N ALA A 103 16.57 18.82 15.37
CA ALA A 103 17.65 19.64 14.80
C ALA A 103 17.39 19.89 13.30
N PRO A 104 17.91 21.00 12.71
CA PRO A 104 17.66 21.31 11.31
C PRO A 104 18.03 20.18 10.33
N GLY A 105 19.15 19.49 10.56
CA GLY A 105 19.55 18.33 9.75
C GLY A 105 18.60 17.13 9.88
N GLU A 106 17.99 16.93 11.05
CA GLU A 106 16.99 15.88 11.24
C GLU A 106 15.67 16.23 10.52
N GLN A 107 15.25 17.50 10.52
CA GLN A 107 14.07 17.92 9.77
C GLN A 107 14.23 17.71 8.27
N GLN A 108 15.40 18.04 7.70
CA GLN A 108 15.68 17.77 6.29
C GLN A 108 15.59 16.28 5.99
N ARG A 109 16.20 15.45 6.85
CA ARG A 109 16.15 14.00 6.71
C ARG A 109 14.72 13.45 6.77
N LEU A 110 13.90 13.97 7.70
CA LEU A 110 12.48 13.61 7.79
C LEU A 110 11.72 13.98 6.51
N ASN A 111 11.96 15.18 5.95
CA ASN A 111 11.29 15.60 4.72
C ASN A 111 11.58 14.64 3.57
N GLU A 112 12.83 14.21 3.40
CA GLU A 112 13.22 13.22 2.39
C GLU A 112 12.49 11.89 2.59
N ILE A 113 12.46 11.39 3.83
CA ILE A 113 11.81 10.12 4.15
C ILE A 113 10.30 10.19 3.97
N ILE A 114 9.65 11.26 4.41
CA ILE A 114 8.20 11.45 4.26
C ILE A 114 7.86 11.55 2.78
N TYR A 115 8.63 12.32 1.99
CA TYR A 115 8.43 12.40 0.55
C TYR A 115 8.53 11.02 -0.11
N TYR A 116 9.60 10.27 0.22
CA TYR A 116 9.82 8.94 -0.33
C TYR A 116 8.72 7.94 0.07
N PHE A 117 8.30 7.99 1.33
CA PHE A 117 7.21 7.19 1.87
C PHE A 117 5.90 7.47 1.13
N VAL A 118 5.52 8.75 1.02
CA VAL A 118 4.28 9.18 0.37
C VAL A 118 4.26 8.79 -1.09
N LYS A 119 5.36 9.05 -1.80
CA LYS A 119 5.50 8.68 -3.22
C LYS A 119 5.29 7.18 -3.41
N ASN A 120 6.02 6.33 -2.67
CA ASN A 120 5.92 4.89 -2.84
C ASN A 120 4.57 4.32 -2.38
N PHE A 121 3.97 4.87 -1.33
CA PHE A 121 2.66 4.43 -0.88
C PHE A 121 1.59 4.73 -1.96
N ARG A 122 1.53 5.98 -2.42
CA ARG A 122 0.58 6.42 -3.45
C ARG A 122 0.79 5.68 -4.77
N ASP A 123 2.03 5.58 -5.24
CA ASP A 123 2.32 5.09 -6.58
C ASP A 123 2.22 3.55 -6.67
N ARG A 124 2.51 2.81 -5.58
CA ARG A 124 2.50 1.33 -5.60
C ARG A 124 1.25 0.69 -4.98
N HIS A 125 0.55 1.39 -4.08
CA HIS A 125 -0.64 0.88 -3.39
C HIS A 125 -1.74 1.95 -3.33
N PRO A 126 -2.25 2.43 -4.48
CA PRO A 126 -3.15 3.57 -4.56
C PRO A 126 -4.48 3.36 -3.80
N ASP A 127 -5.00 2.13 -3.81
CA ASP A 127 -6.21 1.73 -3.08
C ASP A 127 -6.03 1.87 -1.55
N MET A 128 -4.90 1.43 -1.02
CA MET A 128 -4.56 1.56 0.38
C MET A 128 -4.17 2.99 0.76
N TRP A 129 -3.57 3.73 -0.17
CA TRP A 129 -3.27 5.14 -0.01
C TRP A 129 -4.54 5.96 0.21
N ASP A 130 -5.57 5.76 -0.61
CA ASP A 130 -6.84 6.48 -0.51
C ASP A 130 -7.52 6.24 0.86
N LEU A 131 -7.42 5.03 1.40
CA LEU A 131 -7.90 4.68 2.73
C LEU A 131 -7.09 5.37 3.85
N ALA A 132 -5.77 5.44 3.68
CA ALA A 132 -4.86 6.03 4.66
C ALA A 132 -4.86 7.56 4.64
N LEU A 133 -5.10 8.18 3.49
CA LEU A 133 -4.94 9.61 3.23
C LEU A 133 -5.63 10.49 4.28
N PRO A 134 -6.90 10.27 4.68
CA PRO A 134 -7.55 11.10 5.70
C PRO A 134 -6.81 11.14 7.04
N ARG A 135 -6.01 10.12 7.35
CA ARG A 135 -5.24 10.01 8.60
C ARG A 135 -3.90 10.74 8.54
N VAL A 136 -3.37 10.93 7.34
CA VAL A 136 -2.03 11.51 7.12
C VAL A 136 -2.06 12.81 6.31
N ILE A 137 -3.25 13.32 5.95
CA ILE A 137 -3.42 14.48 5.06
C ILE A 137 -2.69 15.74 5.56
N HIS A 138 -2.66 15.94 6.88
CA HIS A 138 -1.96 17.05 7.52
C HIS A 138 -0.45 17.06 7.22
N ILE A 139 0.14 15.90 6.96
CA ILE A 139 1.56 15.71 6.65
C ILE A 139 1.79 15.95 5.15
N VAL A 140 0.97 15.34 4.29
CA VAL A 140 1.15 15.43 2.83
C VAL A 140 0.74 16.75 2.20
N ALA A 141 -0.14 17.52 2.84
CA ALA A 141 -0.53 18.84 2.34
C ALA A 141 0.67 19.80 2.17
N GLY A 142 1.80 19.54 2.84
CA GLY A 142 3.04 20.30 2.67
C GLY A 142 3.95 19.84 1.54
N LEU A 143 3.77 18.62 1.05
CA LEU A 143 4.61 17.98 0.04
C LEU A 143 4.21 18.35 -1.39
N ALA A 144 2.95 18.70 -1.63
CA ALA A 144 2.43 19.09 -2.95
C ALA A 144 2.74 20.56 -3.33
N ALA A 145 3.38 21.33 -2.44
CA ALA A 145 3.62 22.76 -2.61
C ALA A 145 5.06 23.13 -3.02
N ASN A 146 5.90 22.14 -3.34
CA ASN A 146 7.27 22.35 -3.84
C ASN A 146 7.45 21.70 -5.22
#